data_AF-A0A1H4GLD9-F1
#
_entry.id   AF-A0A1H4GLD9-F1
#
_cell.length_a   1.000
_cell.length_b   1.000
_cell.length_c   1.000
_cell.angle_alpha   90.00
_cell.angle_beta   90.00
_cell.angle_gamma   90.00
#
_symmetry.space_group_name_H-M   'P 1'
#
loop_
_entity.id
_entity.type
_entity.pdbx_description
1 polymer ?
#
loop_
_entity_poly.entity_id
_entity_poly.type
_entity_poly.pdbx_seq_one_letter_code
_entity_poly.pdbx_strand_id
1 'polypeptide(L)'
;MNILQSSPYNPVWQEVAKNLPSLILTLFLIIDIICFRKQFVSLLDSLALRIKSGVQLRIGSVEIGALDIQKADSSHNNSIYEIIVDGERNIVRNKYYEDCRGVMLVHKVFRSLEASQYYDLLIYVIPHNNSTLIQVKSVEYFLGPHWNNQVFKTRDRSKGFAIKTSAFGEFLCTTKIIFTDGQEITINRYIDFEMGGYAPLIKGERK
;
A
#
# COMPACT_ATOMS: atom_id res chain seq x y z
N MET A 1 -67.36 18.89 43.47
CA MET A 1 -66.56 18.61 42.26
C MET A 1 -65.09 18.78 42.69
N ASN A 2 -64.50 17.72 43.25
CA ASN A 2 -63.17 17.77 43.86
C ASN A 2 -62.11 17.58 42.77
N ILE A 3 -61.38 18.65 42.51
CA ILE A 3 -60.21 18.68 41.65
C ILE A 3 -59.13 17.86 42.35
N LEU A 4 -58.81 16.69 41.80
CA LEU A 4 -57.66 15.89 42.22
C LEU A 4 -56.40 16.75 42.04
N GLN A 5 -55.88 17.27 43.15
CA GLN A 5 -54.58 17.93 43.19
C GLN A 5 -53.53 16.92 42.73
N SER A 6 -53.04 17.12 41.50
CA SER A 6 -51.94 16.34 40.95
C SER A 6 -50.73 16.43 41.88
N SER A 7 -50.24 15.27 42.30
CA SER A 7 -49.08 15.11 43.18
C SER A 7 -47.92 16.02 42.74
N PRO A 8 -47.28 16.77 43.65
CA PRO A 8 -46.13 17.59 43.31
C PRO A 8 -44.99 16.64 42.93
N TYR A 9 -44.78 16.45 41.62
CA TYR A 9 -43.60 15.76 41.13
C TYR A 9 -42.37 16.41 41.76
N ASN A 10 -41.58 15.60 42.45
CA ASN A 10 -40.39 16.07 43.13
C ASN A 10 -39.45 16.71 42.08
N PRO A 11 -38.98 17.96 42.31
CA PRO A 11 -38.19 18.72 41.36
C PRO A 11 -36.94 17.97 40.88
N VAL A 12 -36.39 17.08 41.71
CA VAL A 12 -35.26 16.22 41.34
C VAL A 12 -35.57 15.34 40.13
N TRP A 13 -36.78 14.76 40.04
CA TRP A 13 -37.14 13.89 38.92
C TRP A 13 -37.33 14.66 37.60
N GLN A 14 -37.73 15.94 37.66
CA GLN A 14 -37.82 16.78 36.48
C GLN A 14 -36.42 17.12 35.93
N GLU A 15 -35.47 17.42 36.82
CA GLU A 15 -34.07 17.65 36.48
C GLU A 15 -33.44 16.39 35.84
N VAL A 16 -33.72 15.21 36.40
CA VAL A 16 -33.25 13.92 35.87
C VAL A 16 -33.86 13.63 34.50
N ALA A 17 -35.18 13.80 34.33
CA ALA A 17 -35.84 13.55 33.05
C ALA A 17 -35.32 14.46 31.93
N LYS A 18 -35.02 15.72 32.25
CA LYS A 18 -34.45 16.69 31.30
C LYS A 18 -33.06 16.28 30.81
N ASN A 19 -32.26 15.63 31.65
CA ASN A 19 -30.90 15.20 31.34
C ASN A 19 -30.80 13.71 30.93
N LEU A 20 -31.89 12.94 31.01
CA LEU A 20 -31.88 11.52 30.69
C LEU A 20 -31.36 11.20 29.28
N PRO A 21 -31.72 11.93 28.21
CA PRO A 21 -31.21 11.65 26.87
C PRO A 21 -29.69 11.81 26.74
N SER A 22 -29.10 12.83 27.39
CA SER A 22 -27.65 13.05 27.34
C SER A 22 -26.89 11.99 28.14
N LEU A 23 -27.44 11.53 29.27
CA LEU A 23 -26.90 10.41 30.04
C LEU A 23 -26.93 9.10 29.24
N ILE A 24 -28.04 8.80 28.57
CA ILE A 24 -28.17 7.61 27.71
C ILE A 24 -27.16 7.65 26.56
N LEU A 25 -27.03 8.80 25.88
CA LEU A 25 -26.06 8.97 24.80
C LEU A 25 -24.62 8.78 25.29
N THR A 26 -24.30 9.31 26.47
CA THR A 26 -22.97 9.19 27.07
C THR A 26 -22.67 7.72 27.41
N LEU A 27 -23.62 7.01 28.01
CA LEU A 27 -23.49 5.58 28.31
C LEU A 27 -23.33 4.76 27.03
N PHE A 28 -24.11 5.06 25.99
CA PHE A 28 -24.02 4.40 24.70
C PHE A 28 -22.63 4.58 24.07
N LEU A 29 -22.07 5.80 24.06
CA LEU A 29 -20.73 6.06 23.56
C LEU A 29 -19.64 5.33 24.36
N ILE A 30 -19.78 5.25 25.69
CA ILE A 30 -18.85 4.48 26.53
C ILE A 30 -18.91 2.99 26.18
N ILE A 31 -20.12 2.43 26.01
CA ILE A 31 -20.30 1.03 25.62
C ILE A 31 -19.70 0.78 24.23
N ASP A 32 -19.95 1.63 23.25
CA ASP A 32 -19.37 1.53 21.92
C ASP A 32 -17.83 1.53 21.97
N ILE A 33 -17.22 2.47 22.71
CA ILE A 33 -15.75 2.53 22.86
C ILE A 33 -15.21 1.23 23.50
N ILE A 34 -15.90 0.69 24.51
CA ILE A 34 -15.48 -0.55 25.18
C ILE A 34 -15.65 -1.77 24.26
N CYS A 35 -16.79 -1.89 23.58
CA CYS A 35 -17.10 -2.98 22.66
C CYS A 35 -16.15 -2.98 21.45
N PHE A 36 -15.81 -1.81 20.93
CA PHE A 36 -14.94 -1.63 19.77
C PHE A 36 -13.48 -1.32 20.12
N ARG A 37 -13.06 -1.52 21.38
CA ARG A 37 -11.70 -1.18 21.84
C ARG A 37 -10.60 -1.81 20.99
N LYS A 38 -10.81 -3.04 20.51
CA LYS A 38 -9.83 -3.76 19.68
C LYS A 38 -9.71 -3.14 18.29
N GLN A 39 -10.84 -2.79 17.66
CA GLN A 39 -10.87 -2.11 16.38
C GLN A 39 -10.23 -0.72 16.50
N PHE A 40 -10.55 0.02 17.57
CA PHE A 40 -10.00 1.35 17.80
C PHE A 40 -8.49 1.33 18.01
N VAL A 41 -7.97 0.41 18.83
CA VAL A 41 -6.51 0.22 18.99
C VAL A 41 -5.86 -0.14 17.65
N SER A 42 -6.46 -1.02 16.85
CA SER A 42 -5.90 -1.35 15.53
C SER A 42 -5.89 -0.15 14.57
N LEU A 43 -6.91 0.72 14.62
CA LEU A 43 -6.95 1.95 13.85
C LEU A 43 -5.89 2.94 14.31
N LEU A 44 -5.74 3.11 15.63
CA LEU A 44 -4.71 3.96 16.22
C LEU A 44 -3.30 3.46 15.89
N ASP A 45 -3.05 2.15 15.95
CA ASP A 45 -1.77 1.56 15.58
C ASP A 45 -1.48 1.78 14.10
N SER A 46 -2.48 1.61 13.24
CA SER A 46 -2.34 1.85 11.80
C SER A 46 -2.09 3.34 11.50
N LEU A 47 -2.77 4.24 12.22
CA LEU A 47 -2.58 5.69 12.11
C LEU A 47 -1.20 6.12 12.64
N ALA A 48 -0.79 5.60 13.79
CA ALA A 48 0.51 5.85 14.40
C ALA A 48 1.65 5.35 13.52
N LEU A 49 1.50 4.16 12.92
CA LEU A 49 2.46 3.63 11.97
C LEU A 49 2.53 4.50 10.70
N ARG A 50 1.38 4.97 10.22
CA ARG A 50 1.29 5.86 9.05
C ARG A 50 1.91 7.24 9.30
N ILE A 51 1.73 7.79 10.50
CA ILE A 51 2.36 9.03 10.96
C ILE A 51 3.88 8.82 11.08
N LYS A 52 4.32 7.71 11.70
CA LYS A 52 5.74 7.36 11.81
C LYS A 52 6.41 7.12 10.46
N SER A 53 5.67 6.63 9.47
CA SER A 53 6.17 6.43 8.10
C SER A 53 6.09 7.70 7.24
N GLY A 54 5.70 8.86 7.78
CA GLY A 54 5.72 10.12 7.03
C GLY A 54 4.72 10.21 5.86
N VAL A 55 3.65 9.42 5.91
CA VAL A 55 2.63 9.44 4.85
C VAL A 55 1.69 10.63 5.07
N GLN A 56 1.59 11.48 4.06
CA GLN A 56 0.72 12.66 4.04
C GLN A 56 -0.73 12.27 4.36
N LEU A 57 -1.27 12.80 5.46
CA LEU A 57 -2.68 12.67 5.82
C LEU A 57 -3.37 14.00 5.50
N ARG A 58 -4.35 13.95 4.59
CA ARG A 58 -5.19 15.11 4.24
C ARG A 58 -6.49 15.02 5.04
N ILE A 59 -6.63 15.86 6.06
CA ILE A 59 -7.85 15.99 6.86
C ILE A 59 -8.47 17.35 6.52
N GLY A 60 -9.47 17.34 5.63
CA GLY A 60 -10.05 18.57 5.09
C GLY A 60 -9.04 19.37 4.26
N SER A 61 -8.81 20.62 4.65
CA SER A 61 -7.79 21.50 4.05
C SER A 61 -6.42 21.41 4.73
N VAL A 62 -6.28 20.64 5.81
CA VAL A 62 -5.03 20.55 6.58
C VAL A 62 -4.30 19.27 6.21
N GLU A 63 -3.06 19.43 5.75
CA GLU A 63 -2.14 18.34 5.47
C GLU A 63 -1.22 18.14 6.68
N ILE A 64 -1.42 17.06 7.42
CA ILE A 64 -0.62 16.71 8.61
C ILE A 64 0.33 15.60 8.21
N GLY A 65 1.63 15.81 8.45
CA GLY A 65 2.64 14.79 8.22
C GLY A 65 3.04 14.60 6.76
N ALA A 66 3.02 15.67 5.96
CA ALA A 66 3.99 15.72 4.88
C ALA A 66 5.36 15.58 5.56
N LEU A 67 5.99 14.41 5.42
CA LEU A 67 7.44 14.38 5.54
C LEU A 67 7.87 15.47 4.55
N ASP A 68 8.32 16.60 5.07
CA ASP A 68 9.26 17.42 4.36
C ASP A 68 10.46 16.48 4.21
N ILE A 69 10.38 15.56 3.22
CA ILE A 69 11.55 15.21 2.41
C ILE A 69 12.08 16.58 2.18
N GLN A 70 13.12 17.00 2.94
CA GLN A 70 13.67 18.36 2.90
C GLN A 70 13.39 18.81 1.49
N LYS A 71 12.38 19.67 1.30
CA LYS A 71 12.11 20.20 -0.02
C LYS A 71 13.43 20.87 -0.26
N ALA A 72 14.33 20.19 -0.96
CA ALA A 72 15.72 20.60 -1.06
C ALA A 72 15.58 22.02 -1.56
N ASP A 73 15.93 22.97 -0.67
CA ASP A 73 15.25 24.25 -0.58
C ASP A 73 14.91 24.67 -1.99
N SER A 74 13.62 24.65 -2.35
CA SER A 74 13.18 25.06 -3.68
C SER A 74 13.37 26.59 -3.84
N SER A 75 14.25 27.19 -3.04
CA SER A 75 15.09 28.32 -3.37
C SER A 75 15.77 28.06 -4.71
N HIS A 76 15.13 28.58 -5.75
CA HIS A 76 15.73 28.96 -7.01
C HIS A 76 17.24 29.22 -6.91
N ASN A 77 18.01 28.57 -7.81
CA ASN A 77 19.47 28.62 -8.00
C ASN A 77 20.34 27.67 -7.15
N ASN A 78 20.24 26.37 -7.41
CA ASN A 78 21.41 25.48 -7.40
C ASN A 78 21.22 24.39 -8.46
N SER A 79 21.77 24.62 -9.64
CA SER A 79 21.78 23.65 -10.74
C SER A 79 22.69 22.46 -10.38
N ILE A 80 22.17 21.52 -9.58
CA ILE A 80 22.82 20.22 -9.32
C ILE A 80 22.89 19.40 -10.63
N TYR A 81 22.09 19.77 -11.63
CA TYR A 81 22.05 19.12 -12.93
C TYR A 81 21.89 20.16 -14.05
N GLU A 82 22.35 19.77 -15.24
CA GLU A 82 22.12 20.47 -16.50
C GLU A 82 20.89 19.89 -17.21
N ILE A 83 20.07 20.74 -17.82
CA ILE A 83 18.94 20.30 -18.65
C ILE A 83 19.43 20.19 -20.09
N ILE A 84 19.57 18.95 -20.56
CA ILE A 84 19.96 18.63 -21.94
C ILE A 84 18.75 18.04 -22.66
N VAL A 85 18.38 18.63 -23.81
CA VAL A 85 17.34 18.08 -24.69
C VAL A 85 17.96 16.97 -25.53
N ASP A 86 17.66 15.72 -25.20
CA ASP A 86 18.22 14.54 -25.86
C ASP A 86 17.10 13.69 -26.51
N GLY A 87 16.95 13.85 -27.82
CA GLY A 87 15.96 13.09 -28.61
C GLY A 87 16.33 11.61 -28.77
N GLU A 88 17.62 11.27 -28.77
CA GLU A 88 18.12 9.90 -28.96
C GLU A 88 17.70 8.99 -27.81
N ARG A 89 17.76 9.49 -26.56
CA ARG A 89 17.27 8.73 -25.40
C ARG A 89 15.79 8.40 -25.49
N ASN A 90 14.98 9.26 -26.09
CA ASN A 90 13.56 8.98 -26.27
C ASN A 90 13.35 7.84 -27.30
N ILE A 91 14.14 7.81 -28.37
CA ILE A 91 14.12 6.72 -29.35
C ILE A 91 14.49 5.40 -28.69
N VAL A 92 15.60 5.37 -27.92
CA VAL A 92 16.04 4.17 -27.18
C VAL A 92 14.97 3.71 -26.18
N ARG A 93 14.35 4.65 -25.44
CA ARG A 93 13.28 4.33 -24.49
C ARG A 93 12.06 3.74 -25.15
N ASN A 94 11.61 4.32 -26.27
CA ASN A 94 10.46 3.82 -27.01
C ASN A 94 10.74 2.44 -27.60
N LYS A 95 11.94 2.24 -28.15
CA LYS A 95 12.38 0.93 -28.61
C LYS A 95 12.34 -0.11 -27.48
N TYR A 96 12.79 0.24 -26.28
CA TYR A 96 12.69 -0.67 -25.12
C TYR A 96 11.24 -1.06 -24.82
N TYR A 97 10.30 -0.12 -24.91
CA TYR A 97 8.87 -0.41 -24.71
C TYR A 97 8.29 -1.32 -25.80
N GLU A 98 8.70 -1.13 -27.05
CA GLU A 98 8.32 -1.98 -28.18
C GLU A 98 8.89 -3.40 -28.03
N ASP A 99 10.17 -3.50 -27.71
CA ASP A 99 10.86 -4.78 -27.48
C ASP A 99 10.23 -5.54 -26.29
N CYS A 100 9.75 -4.81 -25.27
CA CYS A 100 9.01 -5.39 -24.14
C CYS A 100 7.51 -5.63 -24.44
N ARG A 101 7.04 -5.32 -25.65
CA ARG A 101 5.62 -5.40 -26.06
C ARG A 101 4.67 -4.71 -25.08
N GLY A 102 5.12 -3.61 -24.47
CA GLY A 102 4.36 -2.86 -23.47
C GLY A 102 4.09 -3.62 -22.16
N VAL A 103 4.84 -4.68 -21.85
CA VAL A 103 4.78 -5.38 -20.56
C VAL A 103 5.97 -4.98 -19.71
N MET A 104 5.72 -4.57 -18.46
CA MET A 104 6.76 -4.13 -17.53
C MET A 104 6.83 -5.04 -16.31
N LEU A 105 8.06 -5.39 -15.92
CA LEU A 105 8.34 -6.11 -14.68
C LEU A 105 8.49 -5.12 -13.53
N VAL A 106 7.70 -5.30 -12.48
CA VAL A 106 7.70 -4.45 -11.29
C VAL A 106 7.71 -5.30 -10.02
N HIS A 107 8.07 -4.66 -8.91
CA HIS A 107 7.98 -5.28 -7.60
C HIS A 107 7.35 -4.33 -6.59
N LYS A 108 6.77 -4.91 -5.53
CA LYS A 108 6.34 -4.21 -4.33
C LYS A 108 7.04 -4.84 -3.13
N VAL A 109 7.53 -3.98 -2.24
CA VAL A 109 8.16 -4.36 -1.00
C VAL A 109 7.15 -4.21 0.13
N PHE A 110 7.14 -5.17 1.05
CA PHE A 110 6.36 -5.18 2.26
C PHE A 110 7.28 -5.52 3.42
N ARG A 111 7.01 -4.96 4.60
CA ARG A 111 7.72 -5.40 5.80
C ARG A 111 7.30 -6.81 6.15
N SER A 112 8.28 -7.70 6.30
CA SER A 112 8.05 -9.08 6.70
C SER A 112 7.59 -9.15 8.17
N LEU A 113 6.73 -10.14 8.46
CA LEU A 113 6.37 -10.51 9.84
C LEU A 113 7.25 -11.64 10.40
N GLU A 114 8.05 -12.29 9.55
CA GLU A 114 8.97 -13.35 9.93
C GLU A 114 10.27 -12.77 10.47
N ALA A 115 10.70 -13.20 11.65
CA ALA A 115 11.85 -12.62 12.35
C ALA A 115 13.19 -12.73 11.60
N SER A 116 13.32 -13.68 10.67
CA SER A 116 14.54 -13.91 9.87
C SER A 116 14.53 -13.25 8.49
N GLN A 117 13.43 -12.58 8.12
CA GLN A 117 13.26 -11.93 6.82
C GLN A 117 13.03 -10.44 7.02
N TYR A 118 13.70 -9.59 6.24
CA TYR A 118 13.46 -8.15 6.32
C TYR A 118 12.21 -7.74 5.54
N TYR A 119 12.03 -8.33 4.35
CA TYR A 119 10.95 -7.94 3.46
C TYR A 119 10.27 -9.12 2.81
N ASP A 120 8.95 -8.99 2.66
CA ASP A 120 8.16 -9.76 1.73
C ASP A 120 8.03 -8.98 0.42
N LEU A 121 8.06 -9.70 -0.69
CA LEU A 121 8.08 -9.17 -2.04
C LEU A 121 6.89 -9.71 -2.83
N LEU A 122 6.30 -8.82 -3.62
CA LEU A 122 5.37 -9.20 -4.70
C LEU A 122 6.00 -8.77 -6.02
N ILE A 123 6.40 -9.74 -6.84
CA ILE A 123 7.00 -9.52 -8.17
C ILE A 123 5.97 -9.90 -9.22
N TYR A 124 5.68 -9.01 -10.16
CA TYR A 124 4.58 -9.19 -11.11
C TYR A 124 4.78 -8.33 -12.36
N VAL A 125 3.95 -8.57 -13.37
CA VAL A 125 3.97 -7.78 -14.61
C VAL A 125 2.76 -6.86 -14.69
N ILE A 126 2.96 -5.67 -15.28
CA ILE A 126 1.91 -4.70 -15.55
C ILE A 126 1.93 -4.28 -17.02
N PRO A 127 0.77 -3.93 -17.61
CA PRO A 127 0.76 -3.28 -18.92
C PRO A 127 1.24 -1.82 -18.81
N HIS A 128 1.93 -1.35 -19.83
CA HIS A 128 2.28 0.05 -20.03
C HIS A 128 1.35 0.70 -21.07
N ASN A 129 0.86 1.90 -20.75
CA ASN A 129 -0.10 2.66 -21.57
C ASN A 129 -1.36 1.83 -21.91
N ASN A 130 -1.73 1.78 -23.20
CA ASN A 130 -2.92 1.09 -23.70
C ASN A 130 -2.68 -0.41 -23.97
N SER A 131 -1.56 -0.97 -23.51
CA SER A 131 -1.24 -2.39 -23.69
C SER A 131 -2.11 -3.27 -22.79
N THR A 132 -2.13 -4.58 -23.07
CA THR A 132 -2.90 -5.56 -22.30
C THR A 132 -2.13 -6.84 -22.06
N LEU A 133 -2.39 -7.50 -20.93
CA LEU A 133 -1.81 -8.79 -20.58
C LEU A 133 -2.57 -9.98 -21.18
N ILE A 134 -3.59 -9.75 -22.02
CA ILE A 134 -4.39 -10.81 -22.67
C ILE A 134 -3.51 -11.74 -23.53
N GLN A 135 -2.49 -11.17 -24.18
CA GLN A 135 -1.56 -11.93 -25.03
C GLN A 135 -0.50 -12.68 -24.21
N VAL A 136 -0.38 -12.45 -22.90
CA VAL A 136 0.56 -13.18 -22.05
C VAL A 136 -0.04 -14.53 -21.67
N LYS A 137 0.68 -15.61 -22.00
CA LYS A 137 0.30 -16.99 -21.70
C LYS A 137 0.83 -17.44 -20.34
N SER A 138 2.10 -17.15 -20.06
CA SER A 138 2.72 -17.47 -18.78
C SER A 138 3.94 -16.60 -18.52
N VAL A 139 4.32 -16.49 -17.25
CA VAL A 139 5.54 -15.80 -16.82
C VAL A 139 6.38 -16.73 -15.98
N GLU A 140 7.69 -16.73 -16.22
CA GLU A 140 8.70 -17.53 -15.54
C GLU A 140 9.71 -16.61 -14.86
N TYR A 141 9.86 -16.75 -13.54
CA TYR A 141 10.74 -15.93 -12.71
C TYR A 141 11.95 -16.73 -12.27
N PHE A 142 13.13 -16.17 -12.43
CA PHE A 142 14.40 -16.68 -11.91
C PHE A 142 15.00 -15.66 -10.94
N LEU A 143 15.24 -16.08 -9.70
CA LEU A 143 15.69 -15.23 -8.59
C LEU A 143 17.14 -15.50 -8.17
N GLY A 144 17.81 -16.46 -8.82
CA GLY A 144 19.20 -16.80 -8.57
C GLY A 144 19.44 -17.91 -7.53
N PRO A 145 20.70 -18.08 -7.10
CA PRO A 145 21.15 -19.23 -6.30
C PRO A 145 20.48 -19.37 -4.93
N HIS A 146 20.09 -18.27 -4.28
CA HIS A 146 19.40 -18.31 -2.99
C HIS A 146 18.02 -18.98 -3.05
N TRP A 147 17.47 -19.16 -4.25
CA TRP A 147 16.24 -19.93 -4.50
C TRP A 147 16.53 -21.30 -5.16
N ASN A 148 17.71 -21.86 -4.91
CA ASN A 148 18.19 -23.13 -5.49
C ASN A 148 18.19 -23.14 -7.03
N ASN A 149 18.42 -21.99 -7.66
CA ASN A 149 18.38 -21.83 -9.13
C ASN A 149 17.06 -22.35 -9.76
N GLN A 150 15.95 -22.25 -9.04
CA GLN A 150 14.64 -22.68 -9.52
C GLN A 150 13.97 -21.60 -10.39
N VAL A 151 13.10 -22.06 -11.29
CA VAL A 151 12.23 -21.21 -12.10
C VAL A 151 10.80 -21.29 -11.55
N PHE A 152 10.26 -20.14 -11.14
CA PHE A 152 8.89 -20.04 -10.65
C PHE A 152 7.96 -19.64 -11.79
N LYS A 153 7.09 -20.55 -12.21
CA LYS A 153 6.16 -20.32 -13.34
C LYS A 153 4.75 -20.04 -12.85
N THR A 154 4.09 -19.04 -13.45
CA THR A 154 2.68 -18.74 -13.19
C THR A 154 1.92 -18.46 -14.49
N ARG A 155 0.64 -18.82 -14.48
CA ARG A 155 -0.33 -18.61 -15.56
C ARG A 155 -1.52 -17.76 -15.08
N ASP A 156 -1.48 -17.30 -13.82
CA ASP A 156 -2.61 -16.61 -13.20
C ASP A 156 -2.64 -15.13 -13.62
N ARG A 157 -3.30 -14.87 -14.74
CA ARG A 157 -3.51 -13.51 -15.27
C ARG A 157 -4.32 -12.64 -14.31
N SER A 158 -5.25 -13.23 -13.53
CA SER A 158 -6.14 -12.46 -12.63
C SER A 158 -5.37 -11.73 -11.53
N LYS A 159 -4.17 -12.23 -11.21
CA LYS A 159 -3.24 -11.64 -10.23
C LYS A 159 -2.05 -10.95 -10.89
N GLY A 160 -2.13 -10.59 -12.17
CA GLY A 160 -1.04 -9.97 -12.90
C GLY A 160 0.21 -10.85 -13.02
N PHE A 161 0.03 -12.18 -13.01
CA PHE A 161 1.12 -13.16 -12.99
C PHE A 161 2.06 -12.99 -11.78
N ALA A 162 1.54 -12.57 -10.63
CA ALA A 162 2.38 -12.30 -9.48
C ALA A 162 2.96 -13.56 -8.82
N ILE A 163 4.18 -13.43 -8.29
CA ILE A 163 4.78 -14.34 -7.31
C ILE A 163 5.03 -13.59 -6.00
N LYS A 164 4.98 -14.33 -4.89
CA LYS A 164 5.36 -13.85 -3.55
C LYS A 164 6.62 -14.57 -3.10
N THR A 165 7.55 -13.85 -2.52
CA THR A 165 8.76 -14.40 -1.89
C THR A 165 9.24 -13.48 -0.79
N SER A 166 10.04 -13.99 0.14
CA SER A 166 10.73 -13.17 1.14
C SER A 166 12.22 -13.07 0.78
N ALA A 167 12.86 -11.97 1.16
CA ALA A 167 14.29 -11.76 0.92
C ALA A 167 14.92 -10.89 2.02
N PHE A 168 16.21 -11.14 2.26
CA PHE A 168 17.03 -10.36 3.20
C PHE A 168 17.96 -9.35 2.50
N GLY A 169 18.20 -9.54 1.19
CA GLY A 169 19.15 -8.76 0.40
C GLY A 169 18.62 -8.49 -0.99
N GLU A 170 19.20 -7.48 -1.64
CA GLU A 170 18.86 -7.08 -3.01
C GLU A 170 19.30 -8.15 -4.01
N PHE A 171 18.60 -8.24 -5.13
CA PHE A 171 18.94 -9.22 -6.16
C PHE A 171 18.40 -8.83 -7.54
N LEU A 172 18.99 -9.44 -8.58
CA LEU A 172 18.47 -9.34 -9.94
C LEU A 172 17.43 -10.43 -10.18
N CYS A 173 16.20 -10.02 -10.48
CA CYS A 173 15.18 -10.92 -11.00
C CYS A 173 15.23 -10.93 -12.54
N THR A 174 15.40 -12.11 -13.12
CA THR A 174 15.27 -12.34 -14.56
C THR A 174 13.94 -13.02 -14.84
N THR A 175 13.12 -12.41 -15.70
CA THR A 175 11.78 -12.89 -16.00
C THR A 175 11.64 -13.18 -17.48
N LYS A 176 11.20 -14.39 -17.82
CA LYS A 176 10.82 -14.77 -19.17
C LYS A 176 9.29 -14.69 -19.30
N ILE A 177 8.81 -13.94 -20.27
CA ILE A 177 7.39 -13.80 -20.58
C ILE A 177 7.12 -14.57 -21.87
N ILE A 178 6.19 -15.53 -21.80
CA ILE A 178 5.76 -16.34 -22.94
C ILE A 178 4.39 -15.84 -23.39
N PHE A 179 4.28 -15.46 -24.67
CA PHE A 179 3.05 -14.97 -25.26
C PHE A 179 2.21 -16.09 -25.88
N THR A 180 0.95 -15.80 -26.18
CA THR A 180 0.01 -16.75 -26.80
C THR A 180 0.37 -17.10 -28.23
N ASP A 181 1.11 -16.23 -28.91
CA ASP A 181 1.65 -16.44 -30.27
C ASP A 181 2.95 -17.29 -30.28
N GLY A 182 3.43 -17.71 -29.11
CA GLY A 182 4.65 -18.50 -28.96
C GLY A 182 5.94 -17.68 -28.89
N GLN A 183 5.90 -16.36 -29.04
CA GLN A 183 7.07 -15.51 -28.83
C GLN A 183 7.44 -15.44 -27.34
N GLU A 184 8.72 -15.19 -27.07
CA GLU A 184 9.26 -15.04 -25.73
C GLU A 184 10.08 -13.76 -25.64
N ILE A 185 10.00 -13.07 -24.50
CA ILE A 185 10.89 -11.95 -24.16
C ILE A 185 11.48 -12.17 -22.77
N THR A 186 12.68 -11.64 -22.55
CA THR A 186 13.35 -11.64 -21.24
C THR A 186 13.45 -10.22 -20.72
N ILE A 187 12.93 -9.97 -19.53
CA ILE A 187 12.98 -8.69 -18.84
C ILE A 187 13.69 -8.89 -17.50
N ASN A 188 14.55 -7.93 -17.14
CA ASN A 188 15.26 -7.94 -15.87
C ASN A 188 14.77 -6.81 -14.97
N ARG A 189 14.71 -7.07 -13.66
CA ARG A 189 14.43 -6.06 -12.65
C ARG A 189 15.35 -6.26 -11.47
N TYR A 190 16.14 -5.22 -11.16
CA TYR A 190 16.83 -5.15 -9.88
C TYR A 190 15.79 -4.92 -8.78
N ILE A 191 15.80 -5.79 -7.79
CA ILE A 191 14.91 -5.75 -6.63
C ILE A 191 15.72 -5.12 -5.50
N ASP A 192 15.40 -3.87 -5.21
CA ASP A 192 16.00 -3.07 -4.15
C ASP A 192 15.04 -2.94 -2.95
N PHE A 193 15.56 -2.43 -1.84
CA PHE A 193 14.77 -2.16 -0.63
C PHE A 193 14.89 -0.71 -0.15
N GLU A 194 15.31 0.22 -1.00
CA GLU A 194 15.44 1.63 -0.65
C GLU A 194 14.10 2.21 -0.16
N MET A 195 12.99 1.72 -0.73
CA MET A 195 11.64 2.10 -0.32
C MET A 195 11.08 1.27 0.86
N GLY A 196 11.87 0.35 1.42
CA GLY A 196 11.48 -0.56 2.49
C GLY A 196 11.10 0.13 3.80
N GLY A 197 11.68 1.30 4.07
CA GLY A 197 11.32 2.16 5.20
C GLY A 197 9.85 2.58 5.20
N TYR A 198 9.25 2.71 4.01
CA TYR A 198 7.86 3.10 3.78
C TYR A 198 6.95 1.93 3.41
N ALA A 199 7.49 0.71 3.37
CA ALA A 199 6.75 -0.47 2.96
C ALA A 199 5.63 -0.80 3.97
N PRO A 200 4.40 -1.06 3.49
CA PRO A 200 3.30 -1.43 4.37
C PRO A 200 3.53 -2.81 5.00
N LEU A 201 2.96 -3.03 6.18
CA LEU A 201 2.85 -4.36 6.77
C LEU A 201 1.76 -5.15 6.05
N ILE A 202 2.04 -6.40 5.66
CA ILE A 202 0.98 -7.31 5.23
C ILE A 202 0.16 -7.68 6.47
N LYS A 203 -1.04 -7.10 6.62
CA LYS A 203 -2.03 -7.65 7.57
C LYS A 203 -2.38 -9.04 7.06
N GLY A 204 -1.84 -10.06 7.70
CA GLY A 204 -2.08 -11.44 7.31
C GLY A 204 -3.56 -11.78 7.41
N GLU A 205 -4.19 -12.11 6.28
CA GLU A 205 -5.23 -13.13 6.27
C GLU A 205 -4.54 -14.47 6.55
N ARG A 206 -4.23 -14.73 7.82
CA ARG A 206 -3.84 -16.08 8.24
C ARG A 206 -5.09 -16.95 8.09
N LYS A 207 -5.10 -17.81 7.07
CA LYS A 207 -6.05 -18.93 6.98
C LYS A 207 -5.75 -19.95 8.08
#